data_AF-A0A1B7Z8W3-F1
#
_entry.id   AF-A0A1B7Z8W3-F1
#
_cell.length_a   1.000
_cell.length_b   1.000
_cell.length_c   1.000
_cell.angle_alpha   90.00
_cell.angle_beta   90.00
_cell.angle_gamma   90.00
#
_symmetry.space_group_name_H-M   'P 1'
#
loop_
_entity.id
_entity.type
_entity.pdbx_description
1 polymer ?
#
loop_
_entity_poly.entity_id
_entity_poly.type
_entity_poly.pdbx_seq_one_letter_code
_entity_poly.pdbx_strand_id
1 'polypeptide(L)'
;MSTVKVKIVYPIVAFILMAGLLGPYFIKISHALNEHEELHCVSKELHIHAVEFDCDFDHYQFSTFYYPEFKYPQFIDEVIITEDIINNYFFLSKYQQLHFVLRGPPTC
;
A
#
# COMPACT_ATOMS: atom_id res chain seq x y z
N MET A 1 38.94 -34.78 2.16
CA MET A 1 37.51 -34.72 2.53
C MET A 1 37.00 -33.29 2.31
N SER A 2 36.65 -32.90 1.08
CA SER A 2 36.24 -31.49 0.80
C SER A 2 35.41 -31.28 -0.48
N THR A 3 35.66 -32.03 -1.55
CA THR A 3 35.03 -31.74 -2.87
C THR A 3 33.53 -32.03 -2.95
N VAL A 4 33.04 -33.09 -2.28
CA VAL A 4 31.60 -33.45 -2.26
C VAL A 4 30.77 -32.38 -1.57
N LYS A 5 31.25 -31.83 -0.45
CA LYS A 5 30.55 -30.75 0.26
C LYS A 5 30.40 -29.50 -0.61
N VAL A 6 31.49 -29.11 -1.28
CA VAL A 6 31.52 -27.91 -2.12
C VAL A 6 30.69 -28.04 -3.38
N LYS A 7 30.78 -29.19 -4.07
CA LYS A 7 30.13 -29.39 -5.37
C LYS A 7 28.68 -29.84 -5.29
N ILE A 8 28.25 -30.42 -4.18
CA ILE A 8 26.92 -31.05 -4.07
C ILE A 8 26.13 -30.47 -2.89
N VAL A 9 26.71 -30.46 -1.69
CA VAL A 9 25.96 -30.06 -0.48
C VAL A 9 25.63 -28.56 -0.49
N TYR A 10 26.61 -27.69 -0.73
CA TYR A 10 26.37 -26.24 -0.76
C TYR A 10 25.37 -25.78 -1.83
N PRO A 11 25.43 -26.22 -3.09
CA PRO A 11 24.43 -25.82 -4.07
C PRO A 11 23.03 -26.31 -3.68
N ILE A 12 22.89 -27.55 -3.17
CA ILE A 12 21.59 -28.04 -2.70
C ILE A 12 21.04 -27.17 -1.58
N VAL A 13 21.86 -26.83 -0.57
CA VAL A 13 21.45 -25.94 0.53
C VAL A 13 21.08 -24.55 0.00
N ALA A 14 21.85 -24.01 -0.95
CA ALA A 14 21.54 -22.72 -1.58
C ALA A 14 20.21 -22.77 -2.35
N PHE A 15 19.93 -23.84 -3.07
CA PHE A 15 18.64 -24.06 -3.76
C PHE A 15 17.48 -24.16 -2.77
N ILE A 16 17.64 -24.88 -1.66
CA ILE A 16 16.62 -25.00 -0.62
C ILE A 16 16.34 -23.62 0.00
N LEU A 17 17.39 -22.86 0.33
CA LEU A 17 17.24 -21.49 0.86
C LEU A 17 16.55 -20.57 -0.16
N MET A 18 16.97 -20.63 -1.43
CA MET A 18 16.36 -19.84 -2.49
C MET A 18 14.88 -20.19 -2.67
N ALA A 19 14.53 -21.48 -2.69
CA ALA A 19 13.15 -21.93 -2.78
C ALA A 19 12.32 -21.53 -1.55
N GLY A 20 12.89 -21.62 -0.34
CA GLY A 20 12.22 -21.20 0.89
C GLY A 20 11.96 -19.69 0.95
N LEU A 21 12.90 -18.88 0.46
CA LEU A 21 12.76 -17.42 0.42
C LEU A 21 11.81 -16.95 -0.70
N LEU A 22 11.88 -17.55 -1.89
CA LEU A 22 11.10 -17.13 -3.06
C LEU A 22 9.73 -17.80 -3.17
N GLY A 23 9.58 -19.02 -2.65
CA GLY A 23 8.33 -19.79 -2.67
C GLY A 23 7.08 -19.00 -2.26
N PRO A 24 7.06 -18.29 -1.11
CA PRO A 24 5.88 -17.53 -0.71
C PRO A 24 5.54 -16.40 -1.70
N TYR A 25 6.53 -15.79 -2.36
CA TYR A 25 6.28 -14.75 -3.36
C TYR A 25 5.60 -15.30 -4.61
N PHE A 26 6.02 -16.48 -5.09
CA PHE A 26 5.35 -17.13 -6.22
C PHE A 26 3.90 -17.48 -5.92
N ILE A 27 3.61 -17.93 -4.70
CA ILE A 27 2.23 -18.21 -4.26
C ILE A 27 1.42 -16.91 -4.22
N LYS A 28 1.97 -15.82 -3.66
CA LYS A 28 1.32 -14.51 -3.65
C LYS A 28 1.02 -14.00 -5.07
N ILE A 29 1.97 -14.13 -6.00
CA ILE A 29 1.78 -13.73 -7.40
C ILE A 29 0.69 -14.59 -8.07
N SER A 30 0.68 -15.90 -7.81
CA SER A 30 -0.35 -16.80 -8.37
C SER A 30 -1.74 -16.48 -7.85
N HIS A 31 -1.88 -16.25 -6.54
CA HIS A 31 -3.13 -15.83 -5.91
C HIS A 31 -3.64 -14.51 -6.51
N ALA A 32 -2.77 -13.50 -6.61
CA ALA A 32 -3.09 -12.20 -7.21
C ALA A 32 -3.36 -12.24 -8.72
N LEU A 33 -3.09 -13.34 -9.42
CA LEU A 33 -3.38 -13.45 -10.86
C LEU A 33 -4.62 -14.32 -11.14
N ASN A 34 -4.91 -15.30 -10.28
CA ASN A 34 -5.90 -16.34 -10.56
C ASN A 34 -7.09 -16.35 -9.60
N GLU A 35 -6.95 -15.82 -8.39
CA GLU A 35 -7.98 -15.88 -7.34
C GLU A 35 -8.72 -14.54 -7.15
N HIS A 36 -8.60 -13.62 -8.10
CA HIS A 36 -9.53 -12.51 -8.18
C HIS A 36 -10.87 -13.01 -8.70
N GLU A 37 -11.91 -12.96 -7.87
CA GLU A 37 -13.28 -13.11 -8.37
C GLU A 37 -13.57 -11.96 -9.35
N GLU A 38 -13.68 -12.29 -10.64
CA GLU A 38 -14.24 -11.35 -11.61
C GLU A 38 -15.74 -11.20 -11.32
N LEU A 39 -16.08 -10.28 -10.41
CA LEU A 39 -17.45 -9.86 -10.16
C LEU A 39 -17.98 -9.12 -11.40
N HIS A 40 -18.61 -9.87 -12.30
CA HIS A 40 -19.32 -9.30 -13.43
C HIS A 40 -20.54 -8.51 -12.92
N CYS A 41 -20.46 -7.19 -13.02
CA CYS A 41 -21.57 -6.28 -12.73
C CYS A 41 -22.72 -6.50 -13.72
N VAL A 42 -23.75 -7.27 -13.33
CA VAL A 42 -24.94 -7.49 -14.16
C VAL A 42 -25.89 -6.28 -14.15
N SER A 43 -25.78 -5.40 -13.14
CA SER A 43 -26.66 -4.24 -12.96
C SER A 43 -25.98 -2.92 -13.30
N LYS A 44 -26.73 -1.99 -13.90
CA LYS A 44 -26.32 -0.61 -14.19
C LYS A 44 -26.46 0.33 -12.98
N GLU A 45 -26.92 -0.16 -11.84
CA GLU A 45 -27.10 0.65 -10.64
C GLU A 45 -25.78 0.85 -9.90
N LEU A 46 -25.67 2.01 -9.25
CA LEU A 46 -24.46 2.45 -8.55
C LEU A 46 -24.32 1.62 -7.27
N HIS A 47 -23.61 0.50 -7.36
CA HIS A 47 -23.32 -0.36 -6.22
C HIS A 47 -21.87 -0.16 -5.80
N ILE A 48 -21.66 -0.17 -4.48
CA ILE A 48 -20.33 -0.21 -3.90
C ILE A 48 -19.88 -1.66 -3.98
N HIS A 49 -18.83 -1.94 -4.76
CA HIS A 49 -18.16 -3.23 -4.69
C HIS A 49 -17.73 -3.44 -3.24
N ALA A 50 -18.12 -4.57 -2.64
CA ALA A 50 -17.51 -4.99 -1.40
C ALA A 50 -16.02 -5.11 -1.68
N VAL A 51 -15.21 -4.29 -1.01
CA VAL A 51 -13.76 -4.38 -1.17
C VAL A 51 -13.36 -5.71 -0.58
N GLU A 52 -12.87 -6.59 -1.43
CA GLU A 52 -12.41 -7.92 -1.07
C GLU A 52 -11.06 -7.76 -0.36
N PHE A 53 -11.14 -7.47 0.95
CA PHE A 53 -9.98 -7.39 1.84
C PHE A 53 -9.58 -8.76 2.40
N ASP A 54 -10.22 -9.85 1.97
CA ASP A 54 -9.98 -11.21 2.46
C ASP A 54 -8.75 -11.84 1.77
N CYS A 55 -7.63 -11.11 1.79
CA CYS A 55 -6.34 -11.64 1.38
C CYS A 55 -5.68 -12.28 2.61
N ASP A 56 -5.87 -13.59 2.78
CA ASP A 56 -5.29 -14.35 3.90
C ASP A 56 -3.75 -14.25 3.98
N PHE A 57 -3.11 -13.84 2.88
CA PHE A 57 -1.66 -13.63 2.80
C PHE A 57 -1.16 -12.33 3.44
N ASP A 58 -2.04 -11.37 3.71
CA ASP A 58 -1.71 -10.11 4.42
C ASP A 58 -1.69 -10.29 5.94
N HIS A 59 -2.24 -11.39 6.47
CA HIS A 59 -2.08 -11.78 7.87
C HIS A 59 -0.63 -12.16 8.24
N TYR A 60 0.21 -12.46 7.25
CA TYR A 60 1.62 -12.83 7.43
C TYR A 60 2.53 -11.66 7.06
N GLN A 61 2.65 -10.68 7.97
CA GLN A 61 3.60 -9.58 7.82
C GLN A 61 5.04 -10.05 8.15
N PHE A 62 5.81 -10.41 7.12
CA PHE A 62 7.19 -10.91 7.28
C PHE A 62 8.24 -9.83 7.61
N SER A 63 7.86 -8.54 7.64
CA SER A 63 8.78 -7.44 7.95
C SER A 63 8.37 -6.68 9.21
N THR A 64 9.24 -6.71 10.22
CA THR A 64 9.30 -5.64 11.21
C THR A 64 9.79 -4.39 10.50
N PHE A 65 8.91 -3.41 10.31
CA PHE A 65 9.31 -2.11 9.81
C PHE A 65 10.31 -1.49 10.80
N TYR A 66 11.57 -1.36 10.39
CA TYR A 66 12.57 -0.64 11.14
C TYR A 66 12.39 0.85 10.86
N TYR A 67 11.89 1.57 11.86
CA TYR A 67 11.78 3.03 11.82
C TYR A 67 12.98 3.61 12.56
N PRO A 68 14.04 4.06 11.86
CA PRO A 68 15.12 4.78 12.51
C PRO A 68 14.57 6.08 13.11
N GLU A 69 15.05 6.44 14.29
CA GLU A 69 14.73 7.71 14.92
C GLU A 69 15.31 8.86 14.08
N PHE A 70 14.46 9.54 13.33
CA PHE A 70 14.87 10.73 12.59
C PHE A 70 14.94 11.90 13.56
N LYS A 71 16.14 12.43 13.80
CA LYS A 71 16.28 13.75 14.39
C LYS A 71 15.85 14.79 13.37
N TYR A 72 14.60 15.22 13.45
CA TYR A 72 14.11 16.32 12.64
C TYR A 72 14.95 17.57 12.95
N PRO A 73 15.46 18.28 11.93
CA PRO A 73 16.00 19.61 12.19
C PRO A 73 14.89 20.46 12.82
N GLN A 74 15.24 21.28 13.81
CA GLN A 74 14.29 22.27 14.33
C GLN A 74 13.82 23.11 13.14
N PHE A 75 12.55 22.94 12.78
CA PHE A 75 11.96 23.74 11.72
C PHE A 75 12.04 25.20 12.14
N ILE A 76 12.39 26.04 11.16
CA ILE A 76 12.61 27.49 11.24
C ILE A 76 11.56 28.14 12.16
N ASP A 77 12.01 29.06 13.02
CA ASP A 77 11.18 29.82 13.95
C ASP A 77 9.88 30.29 13.27
N GLU A 78 8.75 30.12 13.96
CA GLU A 78 7.44 30.57 13.48
C GLU A 78 7.48 32.08 13.21
N VAL A 79 7.52 32.46 11.93
CA VAL A 79 7.34 33.85 11.53
C VAL A 79 5.85 34.16 11.64
N ILE A 80 5.49 34.99 12.62
CA ILE A 80 4.13 35.51 12.77
C ILE A 80 3.85 36.40 11.55
N ILE A 81 3.01 35.91 10.63
CA ILE A 81 2.51 36.71 9.51
C ILE A 81 1.41 37.63 10.07
N THR A 82 1.70 38.93 10.17
CA THR A 82 0.75 39.95 10.64
C THR A 82 0.00 40.65 9.49
N GLU A 83 -0.01 40.08 8.30
CA GLU A 83 -0.77 40.65 7.19
C GLU A 83 -2.25 40.28 7.36
N ASP A 84 -3.11 41.31 7.39
CA ASP A 84 -4.56 41.12 7.36
C ASP A 84 -4.92 40.27 6.13
N ILE A 85 -5.55 39.12 6.37
CA ILE A 85 -6.15 38.31 5.31
C ILE A 85 -7.32 39.13 4.76
N ILE A 86 -7.06 39.92 3.72
CA ILE A 86 -8.13 40.51 2.92
C ILE A 86 -8.80 39.33 2.23
N ASN A 87 -9.95 38.92 2.78
CA ASN A 87 -10.74 37.79 2.28
C ASN A 87 -11.10 38.02 0.81
N ASN A 88 -10.26 37.54 -0.11
CA ASN A 88 -10.56 37.42 -1.52
C ASN A 88 -11.46 36.19 -1.78
N TYR A 89 -12.37 35.91 -0.85
CA TYR A 89 -13.27 34.77 -0.92
C TYR A 89 -14.36 35.09 -1.93
N PHE A 90 -14.10 34.78 -3.20
CA PHE A 90 -15.15 34.74 -4.21
C PHE A 90 -16.01 33.51 -3.94
N PHE A 91 -17.24 33.75 -3.50
CA PHE A 91 -18.22 32.69 -3.30
C PHE A 91 -18.41 31.96 -4.64
N LEU A 92 -18.05 30.67 -4.69
CA LEU A 92 -18.32 29.84 -5.86
C LEU A 92 -19.84 29.75 -6.03
N SER A 93 -20.31 29.92 -7.27
CA SER A 93 -21.74 29.89 -7.60
C SER A 93 -22.42 28.67 -6.95
N LYS A 94 -23.64 28.84 -6.46
CA LYS A 94 -24.43 27.77 -5.83
C LYS A 94 -24.61 26.53 -6.73
N TYR A 95 -24.39 26.69 -8.04
CA TYR A 95 -24.49 25.66 -9.06
C TYR A 95 -23.13 25.09 -9.53
N GLN A 96 -22.01 25.55 -8.95
CA GLN A 96 -20.70 25.06 -9.32
C GLN A 96 -20.41 23.75 -8.58
N GLN A 97 -20.23 22.67 -9.34
CA GLN A 97 -19.86 21.37 -8.79
C GLN A 97 -18.45 21.45 -8.19
N LEU A 98 -18.36 21.23 -6.87
CA LEU A 98 -17.09 21.27 -6.15
C LEU A 98 -16.26 20.03 -6.49
N HIS A 99 -14.94 20.20 -6.62
CA HIS A 99 -14.00 19.13 -7.01
C HIS A 99 -13.98 17.95 -6.03
N PHE A 100 -14.54 18.11 -4.84
CA PHE A 100 -14.65 17.08 -3.81
C PHE A 100 -16.05 16.45 -3.73
N VAL A 101 -17.02 16.83 -4.58
CA VAL A 101 -18.36 16.19 -4.61
C VAL A 101 -18.27 14.68 -4.86
N LEU A 102 -17.22 14.23 -5.53
CA LEU A 102 -16.95 12.82 -5.83
C LEU A 102 -16.02 12.14 -4.81
N ARG A 103 -15.54 12.85 -3.78
CA ARG A 103 -14.74 12.25 -2.72
C ARG A 103 -15.68 11.97 -1.56
N GLY A 104 -15.73 10.71 -1.12
CA GLY A 104 -16.46 10.33 0.08
C GLY A 104 -16.02 11.16 1.29
N PRO A 105 -16.89 11.33 2.29
CA PRO A 105 -16.54 12.08 3.51
C PRO A 105 -15.29 11.47 4.15
N PRO A 106 -14.35 12.29 4.66
CA PRO A 106 -13.22 11.78 5.41
C PRO A 106 -13.73 11.04 6.64
N THR A 107 -13.30 9.80 6.80
CA THR A 107 -13.63 8.95 7.95
C THR A 107 -13.09 9.60 9.23
N CYS A 108 -13.95 9.73 10.24
CA CYS A 108 -13.61 10.21 11.58
C CYS A 108 -12.77 9.21 12.37
#